data_AF-A0A1I3SXQ6-F1
#
_entry.id   AF-A0A1I3SXQ6-F1
#
_cell.length_a   1.000
_cell.length_b   1.000
_cell.length_c   1.000
_cell.angle_alpha   90.00
_cell.angle_beta   90.00
_cell.angle_gamma   90.00
#
_symmetry.space_group_name_H-M   'P 1'
#
loop_
_entity.id
_entity.type
_entity.pdbx_description
1 polymer ?
#
loop_
_entity_poly.entity_id
_entity_poly.type
_entity_poly.pdbx_seq_one_letter_code
_entity_poly.pdbx_strand_id
1 'polypeptide(L)' 'MPLSQNPGPPLSGAADFDVGEERLHARNGDVVIVPAHMPHRFTNSGDEILAMVCIHASGRIVQQFLCAPDVDLIARAGSE' A
#
# COMPACT_ATOMS: atom_id res chain seq x y z
N MET A 1 7.85 -31.45 10.41
CA MET A 1 6.65 -30.61 10.62
C MET A 1 6.33 -29.95 9.29
N PRO A 2 5.25 -30.32 8.57
CA PRO A 2 4.87 -29.53 7.39
C PRO A 2 4.39 -28.17 7.88
N LEU A 3 4.92 -27.09 7.28
CA LEU A 3 4.42 -25.74 7.53
C LEU A 3 2.96 -25.72 7.10
N SER A 4 2.05 -25.53 8.05
CA SER A 4 0.66 -25.19 7.75
C SER A 4 0.68 -23.84 7.04
N GLN A 5 0.54 -23.87 5.71
CA GLN A 5 0.28 -22.66 4.96
C GLN A 5 -1.18 -22.33 5.19
N ASN A 6 -1.45 -21.34 6.04
CA ASN A 6 -2.75 -20.72 6.14
C ASN A 6 -2.69 -19.48 5.22
N PRO A 7 -3.00 -19.62 3.91
CA PRO A 7 -3.09 -18.45 3.07
C PRO A 7 -4.25 -17.64 3.65
N GLY A 8 -3.99 -16.40 4.05
CA GLY A 8 -5.07 -15.50 4.44
C GLY A 8 -6.13 -15.40 3.33
N PRO A 9 -7.18 -14.57 3.53
CA PRO A 9 -8.16 -14.32 2.48
C PRO A 9 -7.47 -13.94 1.15
N PRO A 10 -8.06 -14.31 0.00
CA PRO A 10 -7.48 -13.98 -1.30
C PRO A 10 -7.28 -12.48 -1.42
N LEU A 11 -6.21 -12.08 -2.13
CA LEU A 11 -6.05 -10.68 -2.50
C LEU A 11 -7.25 -10.27 -3.39
N SER A 12 -7.80 -9.07 -3.23
CA SER A 12 -9.05 -8.66 -3.88
C SER A 12 -9.14 -7.14 -4.01
N GLY A 13 -10.03 -6.66 -4.87
CA GLY A 13 -10.24 -5.22 -5.12
C GLY A 13 -9.34 -4.65 -6.20
N ALA A 14 -9.37 -3.32 -6.32
CA ALA A 14 -8.58 -2.54 -7.27
C ALA A 14 -7.97 -1.31 -6.57
N ALA A 15 -6.76 -0.95 -6.95
CA ALA A 15 -6.07 0.21 -6.39
C ALA A 15 -5.35 1.01 -7.47
N ASP A 16 -5.38 2.33 -7.31
CA ASP A 16 -4.50 3.22 -8.04
C ASP A 16 -3.24 3.47 -7.21
N PHE A 17 -2.08 3.25 -7.82
CA PHE A 17 -0.76 3.52 -7.24
C PHE A 17 -0.17 4.76 -7.87
N ASP A 18 0.17 5.74 -7.04
CA ASP A 18 1.05 6.85 -7.43
C ASP A 18 2.49 6.41 -7.11
N VAL A 19 3.39 6.39 -8.09
CA VAL A 19 4.81 6.02 -7.95
C VAL A 19 5.67 7.08 -8.62
N GLY A 20 6.27 7.98 -7.83
CA GLY A 20 6.89 9.18 -8.38
C GLY A 20 5.86 10.02 -9.14
N GLU A 21 6.04 10.16 -10.46
CA GLU A 21 5.12 10.89 -11.36
C GLU A 21 4.16 9.95 -12.11
N GLU A 22 4.34 8.63 -11.97
CA GLU A 22 3.51 7.64 -12.67
C GLU A 22 2.28 7.28 -11.82
N ARG A 23 1.15 7.06 -12.50
CA ARG A 23 -0.06 6.50 -11.91
C ARG A 23 -0.41 5.18 -12.59
N LEU A 24 -0.52 4.13 -11.79
CA LEU A 24 -0.77 2.75 -12.23
C LEU A 24 -2.08 2.25 -11.66
N HIS A 25 -2.90 1.60 -12.47
CA HIS A 25 -4.13 0.94 -12.00
C HIS A 25 -3.86 -0.56 -11.86
N ALA A 26 -3.99 -1.10 -10.65
CA ALA A 26 -3.71 -2.49 -10.32
C ALA A 26 -4.96 -3.22 -9.81
N ARG A 27 -5.09 -4.50 -10.19
CA ARG A 27 -6.17 -5.42 -9.81
C ARG A 27 -5.59 -6.72 -9.25
N ASN A 28 -6.47 -7.62 -8.82
CA ASN A 28 -6.06 -8.96 -8.40
C ASN A 28 -5.17 -9.63 -9.48
N GLY A 29 -4.02 -10.14 -9.04
CA GLY A 29 -3.03 -10.79 -9.90
C GLY A 29 -1.89 -9.88 -10.37
N ASP A 30 -2.07 -8.55 -10.31
CA ASP A 30 -1.02 -7.60 -10.68
C ASP A 30 0.05 -7.49 -9.59
N VAL A 31 1.27 -7.17 -10.02
CA VAL A 31 2.40 -6.88 -9.13
C VAL A 31 2.96 -5.51 -9.48
N VAL A 32 2.91 -4.58 -8.52
CA VAL A 32 3.53 -3.26 -8.63
C VAL A 32 4.86 -3.28 -7.89
N ILE A 33 5.95 -2.92 -8.57
CA ILE A 33 7.29 -2.81 -7.99
C ILE A 33 7.64 -1.34 -7.84
N VAL A 34 7.91 -0.92 -6.60
CA VAL A 34 8.34 0.45 -6.30
C VAL A 34 9.86 0.46 -6.06
N PRO A 35 10.63 1.31 -6.77
CA PRO A 35 12.05 1.47 -6.53
C PRO A 35 12.37 1.95 -5.11
N ALA A 36 13.56 1.64 -4.61
CA ALA A 36 14.03 2.14 -3.31
C ALA A 36 14.03 3.68 -3.29
N HIS A 37 13.60 4.26 -2.17
CA HIS A 37 13.51 5.72 -1.95
C HIS A 37 12.55 6.46 -2.90
N MET A 38 11.70 5.76 -3.65
CA MET A 38 10.69 6.39 -4.49
C MET A 38 9.44 6.74 -3.66
N PRO A 39 8.99 8.01 -3.65
CA PRO A 39 7.69 8.37 -3.10
C PRO A 39 6.57 7.56 -3.74
N HIS A 40 5.69 6.98 -2.94
CA HIS A 40 4.56 6.21 -3.45
C HIS A 40 3.37 6.24 -2.49
N ARG A 41 2.18 6.01 -3.05
CA ARG A 41 0.91 5.89 -2.34
C ARG A 41 0.00 4.94 -3.10
N PHE A 42 -0.92 4.29 -2.41
CA PHE A 42 -2.04 3.60 -3.04
C PHE A 42 -3.37 4.19 -2.56
N THR A 43 -4.38 4.14 -3.41
CA THR A 43 -5.77 4.47 -3.09
C THR A 43 -6.64 3.29 -3.48
N ASN A 44 -7.50 2.80 -2.58
CA ASN A 44 -8.54 1.85 -2.98
C ASN A 44 -9.47 2.56 -3.98
N SER A 45 -9.45 2.11 -5.22
CA SER A 45 -10.16 2.73 -6.34
C SER A 45 -11.37 1.91 -6.80
N GLY A 46 -11.67 0.81 -6.10
CA GLY A 46 -12.83 -0.03 -6.35
C GLY A 46 -13.89 0.09 -5.25
N ASP A 47 -15.00 -0.62 -5.45
CA ASP A 47 -16.17 -0.59 -4.55
C ASP A 47 -16.12 -1.67 -3.45
N GLU A 48 -15.05 -2.47 -3.42
CA GLU A 48 -14.84 -3.58 -2.49
C GLU A 48 -13.73 -3.25 -1.48
N ILE A 49 -13.60 -4.08 -0.43
CA ILE A 49 -12.42 -4.02 0.44
C ILE A 49 -11.19 -4.46 -0.36
N LEU A 50 -10.19 -3.58 -0.42
CA LEU A 50 -8.88 -3.90 -0.98
C LEU A 50 -8.12 -4.84 -0.03
N ALA A 51 -7.84 -6.05 -0.49
CA ALA A 51 -6.94 -6.99 0.16
C ALA A 51 -5.66 -7.12 -0.67
N MET A 52 -4.53 -6.69 -0.13
CA MET A 52 -3.23 -6.72 -0.81
C MET A 52 -2.09 -7.06 0.16
N VAL A 53 -0.94 -7.46 -0.38
CA VAL A 53 0.28 -7.73 0.40
C VAL A 53 1.40 -6.78 -0.03
N CYS A 54 2.07 -6.16 0.94
CA CYS A 54 3.24 -5.31 0.71
C CYS A 54 4.51 -6.07 1.15
N ILE A 55 5.39 -6.38 0.20
CA ILE A 55 6.65 -7.07 0.46
C ILE A 55 7.80 -6.07 0.36
N HIS A 56 8.57 -5.93 1.44
CA HIS A 56 9.77 -5.11 1.46
C HIS A 56 10.99 -6.01 1.32
N ALA A 57 11.68 -5.95 0.19
CA ALA A 57 12.87 -6.76 -0.11
C ALA A 57 14.14 -6.24 0.60
N SER A 58 14.00 -5.79 1.84
CA SER A 58 15.08 -5.30 2.70
C SER A 58 14.88 -5.85 4.11
N GLY A 59 15.97 -6.19 4.80
CA GLY A 59 15.91 -6.63 6.21
C GLY A 59 15.43 -5.55 7.18
N ARG A 60 15.30 -4.30 6.73
CA ARG A 60 14.74 -3.17 7.48
C ARG A 60 13.83 -2.35 6.58
N ILE A 61 12.67 -1.96 7.12
CA ILE A 61 11.79 -0.98 6.47
C ILE A 61 12.29 0.41 6.85
N VAL A 62 12.53 1.25 5.84
CA VAL A 62 12.86 2.68 6.00
C VAL A 62 11.73 3.45 5.33
N GLN A 63 10.97 4.20 6.11
CA GLN A 63 9.81 4.96 5.64
C GLN A 63 9.87 6.38 6.18
N GLN A 64 9.66 7.34 5.30
CA GLN A 64 9.45 8.74 5.66
C GLN A 64 8.08 9.15 5.13
N PHE A 65 7.23 9.67 6.01
CA PHE A 65 5.99 10.30 5.59
C PHE A 65 6.34 11.66 5.00
N LEU A 66 6.04 11.84 3.71
CA LEU A 66 6.13 13.13 3.08
C LEU A 66 4.89 13.91 3.50
N CYS A 67 5.05 15.16 3.94
CA CYS A 67 3.92 16.05 4.08
C CYS A 67 3.24 16.14 2.72
N ALA A 68 1.99 15.70 2.62
CA ALA A 68 1.19 16.04 1.46
C ALA A 68 1.01 17.56 1.43
N PRO A 69 0.74 18.16 0.26
CA PRO A 69 0.21 19.52 0.21
C PRO A 69 -1.12 19.70 0.96
N ASP A 70 -1.80 18.64 1.43
CA ASP A 70 -2.88 18.73 2.42
C ASP A 70 -3.20 17.33 2.97
N VAL A 71 -2.94 17.05 4.26
CA VAL A 71 -3.68 16.10 5.14
C VAL A 71 -3.12 16.20 6.57
N ASP A 72 -3.68 17.11 7.36
CA ASP A 72 -3.60 17.14 8.83
C ASP A 72 -4.44 16.00 9.46
N LEU A 73 -4.13 14.74 9.16
CA LEU A 73 -4.90 13.60 9.71
C LEU A 73 -4.39 13.10 11.07
N ILE A 74 -3.21 13.53 11.53
CA ILE A 74 -2.69 13.16 12.87
C ILE A 74 -3.01 14.24 13.93
N ALA A 75 -3.35 15.47 13.54
CA ALA A 75 -3.62 16.57 14.48
C ALA A 75 -5.03 16.56 15.11
N ARG A 76 -5.96 15.71 14.64
CA ARG A 76 -7.37 15.69 15.13
C ARG A 76 -7.76 14.44 15.93
N ALA A 77 -6.86 13.47 16.11
CA ALA A 77 -7.14 12.26 16.89
C ALA A 77 -6.82 12.40 18.40
N GLY A 78 -7.00 13.60 18.96
CA GLY A 78 -6.58 13.92 20.34
C GLY A 78 -7.43 14.97 21.06
N SER A 79 -8.66 15.24 20.62
CA SER A 79 -9.61 16.04 21.39
C SER A 79 -11.00 15.45 21.26
N GLU A 80 -11.28 14.45 22.10
CA GLU A 80 -12.47 14.25 22.93
C GLU A 80 -12.48 12.82 23.49
#